data_AF-A0A7U3SMP4-F1
#
_entry.id   AF-A0A7U3SMP4-F1
#
_cell.length_a   1.000
_cell.length_b   1.000
_cell.length_c   1.000
_cell.angle_alpha   90.00
_cell.angle_beta   90.00
_cell.angle_gamma   90.00
#
_symmetry.space_group_name_H-M   'P 1'
#
loop_
_entity.id
_entity.type
_entity.pdbx_description
1 polymer ?
#
loop_
_entity_poly.entity_id
_entity_poly.type
_entity_poly.pdbx_seq_one_letter_code
_entity_poly.pdbx_strand_id
1 'polypeptide(L)'
;MPSFPCFSISMTDDGCHAAPAGGADDDMCSARLEINVAEQRTKHARMGPGRRSARQRPQALRLRNFANRVAQPSRKPTAMAASATAEPSPPPTHQFPLPKILEYPASTPPCLITQGAEGRLYKTTYLTPDTPCALKYRPPKPWRHPILDQRLTKHRILSEARILVKCQRDGVRVPAVYAIDESAGWLMLEWIQGTPVRVNINKWLGSRTEGIADDARLKDLMRRIGTAVGSMHKIGIVHGDLTTSNMMLSPPSGSSEQVDDLCGDIVIIDLGLASGAVHEEERAVDLYVLERAFGSTHPRAECLFGELLDAYRGCFKQAPTVLKKLEDVRMRGRKRSMLG
;
A
#
# COMPACT_ATOMS: atom_id res chain seq x y z
N MET A 1 21.85 61.46 7.11
CA MET A 1 21.96 61.49 8.59
C MET A 1 21.24 62.74 9.10
N PRO A 2 20.79 62.81 10.36
CA PRO A 2 20.62 61.75 11.37
C PRO A 2 19.14 61.26 11.35
N SER A 3 18.50 60.56 12.30
CA SER A 3 18.87 59.54 13.31
C SER A 3 17.59 58.79 13.77
N PHE A 4 17.73 57.61 14.38
CA PHE A 4 16.73 57.04 15.31
C PHE A 4 16.68 57.85 16.63
N PRO A 5 15.72 57.54 17.52
CA PRO A 5 16.18 56.94 18.77
C PRO A 5 15.53 55.58 19.06
N CYS A 6 16.36 54.64 19.48
CA CYS A 6 15.95 53.46 20.23
C CYS A 6 15.85 53.86 21.71
N PHE A 7 14.89 53.29 22.45
CA PHE A 7 15.01 53.21 23.90
C PHE A 7 14.69 51.80 24.38
N SER A 8 15.64 51.23 25.11
CA SER A 8 15.59 49.94 25.78
C SER A 8 14.93 50.06 27.16
N ILE A 9 14.38 48.96 27.68
CA ILE A 9 14.86 48.28 28.89
C ILE A 9 14.02 47.02 29.18
N SER A 10 14.61 46.13 29.99
CA SER A 10 14.35 44.70 30.15
C SER A 10 13.40 44.28 31.27
N MET A 11 12.81 43.09 31.10
CA MET A 11 12.55 42.03 32.10
C MET A 11 12.24 42.38 33.57
N THR A 12 11.15 41.84 34.09
CA THR A 12 11.20 40.81 35.17
C THR A 12 9.85 40.08 35.33
N ASP A 13 9.90 38.87 35.89
CA ASP A 13 8.75 37.98 36.14
C ASP A 13 7.86 38.45 37.30
N ASP A 14 6.57 38.09 37.27
CA ASP A 14 5.97 37.16 38.24
C ASP A 14 4.51 36.80 37.87
N GLY A 15 4.01 35.65 38.36
CA GLY A 15 2.81 34.99 37.81
C GLY A 15 1.57 34.90 38.72
N CYS A 16 0.74 33.90 38.37
CA CYS A 16 -0.45 33.36 39.06
C CYS A 16 -1.86 33.91 38.74
N HIS A 17 -2.67 32.96 38.22
CA HIS A 17 -4.12 32.76 38.41
C HIS A 17 -5.16 33.82 37.98
N ALA A 18 -5.83 33.52 36.85
CA ALA A 18 -7.29 33.32 36.84
C ALA A 18 -7.72 32.48 35.62
N ALA A 19 -8.76 31.66 35.79
CA ALA A 19 -9.49 30.94 34.73
C ALA A 19 -10.99 30.94 35.09
N PRO A 20 -11.91 30.52 34.20
CA PRO A 20 -12.34 31.32 33.06
C PRO A 20 -13.86 31.62 33.10
N ALA A 21 -14.30 32.63 32.34
CA ALA A 21 -15.70 32.80 31.98
C ALA A 21 -15.93 32.19 30.58
N GLY A 22 -17.04 31.48 30.39
CA GLY A 22 -17.34 30.75 29.14
C GLY A 22 -18.72 31.06 28.55
N GLY A 23 -19.06 30.31 27.50
CA GLY A 23 -20.28 30.47 26.70
C GLY A 23 -20.02 31.27 25.41
N ALA A 24 -20.49 30.85 24.23
CA ALA A 24 -21.16 29.60 23.84
C ALA A 24 -20.92 29.36 22.33
N ASP A 25 -21.60 28.36 21.76
CA ASP A 25 -21.64 27.97 20.33
C ASP A 25 -20.58 26.99 19.84
N ASP A 26 -20.84 25.68 20.04
CA ASP A 26 -20.56 24.61 19.06
C ASP A 26 -21.17 23.27 19.53
N ASP A 27 -22.47 23.06 19.31
CA ASP A 27 -23.13 21.78 19.67
C ASP A 27 -24.24 21.37 18.68
N MET A 28 -23.85 21.05 17.44
CA MET A 28 -24.78 20.47 16.45
C MET A 28 -24.15 19.37 15.57
N CYS A 29 -22.95 18.87 15.88
CA CYS A 29 -22.26 17.86 15.05
C CYS A 29 -22.13 16.46 15.68
N SER A 30 -22.29 16.31 17.01
CA SER A 30 -22.14 15.01 17.69
C SER A 30 -23.37 14.09 17.64
N ALA A 31 -24.57 14.61 17.34
CA ALA A 31 -25.84 13.90 17.51
C ALA A 31 -26.18 12.85 16.42
N ARG A 32 -25.25 12.50 15.52
CA ARG A 32 -25.54 11.64 14.34
C ARG A 32 -24.83 10.28 14.28
N LEU A 33 -24.10 9.88 15.32
CA LEU A 33 -23.37 8.61 15.34
C LEU A 33 -23.90 7.53 16.30
N GLU A 34 -24.75 7.87 17.29
CA GLU A 34 -25.13 6.93 18.37
C GLU A 34 -26.35 6.04 18.08
N ILE A 35 -27.14 6.34 17.04
CA ILE A 35 -28.42 5.63 16.80
C ILE A 35 -28.23 4.18 16.32
N ASN A 36 -27.09 3.82 15.72
CA ASN A 36 -26.89 2.51 15.06
C ASN A 36 -26.29 1.38 15.94
N VAL A 37 -26.04 1.62 17.24
CA VAL A 37 -25.41 0.61 18.12
C VAL A 37 -26.42 -0.11 19.04
N ALA A 38 -27.62 0.43 19.22
CA ALA A 38 -28.62 -0.09 20.18
C ALA A 38 -29.41 -1.32 19.66
N GLU A 39 -29.69 -1.42 18.35
CA GLU A 39 -30.66 -2.42 17.83
C GLU A 39 -30.13 -3.87 17.72
N GLN A 40 -28.83 -4.12 17.91
CA GLN A 40 -28.28 -5.48 17.76
C GLN A 40 -28.27 -6.34 19.03
N ARG A 41 -28.76 -5.84 20.18
CA ARG A 41 -28.68 -6.55 21.48
C ARG A 41 -29.90 -7.34 21.92
N THR A 42 -30.96 -7.45 21.12
CA THR A 42 -32.25 -8.07 21.53
C THR A 42 -32.64 -9.36 20.78
N LYS A 43 -31.71 -10.04 20.08
CA LYS A 43 -32.03 -11.26 19.28
C LYS A 43 -31.23 -12.54 19.57
N HIS A 44 -30.43 -12.61 20.64
CA HIS A 44 -29.73 -13.85 21.05
C HIS A 44 -29.98 -14.21 22.53
N ALA A 45 -31.18 -14.71 22.81
CA ALA A 45 -31.50 -15.38 24.07
C ALA A 45 -32.66 -16.40 23.90
N ARG A 46 -32.36 -17.62 23.42
CA ARG A 46 -33.14 -18.84 23.69
C ARG A 46 -32.46 -20.12 23.15
N MET A 47 -32.69 -21.21 23.88
CA MET A 47 -32.34 -22.63 23.63
C MET A 47 -30.97 -23.13 24.12
N GLY A 48 -31.04 -24.11 25.03
CA GLY A 48 -29.92 -24.79 25.68
C GLY A 48 -29.58 -26.18 25.07
N PRO A 49 -28.77 -27.01 25.77
CA PRO A 49 -27.96 -28.06 25.14
C PRO A 49 -28.55 -29.49 25.20
N GLY A 50 -28.13 -30.36 24.26
CA GLY A 50 -28.63 -31.74 24.17
C GLY A 50 -27.75 -32.79 23.47
N ARG A 51 -26.81 -33.39 24.24
CA ARG A 51 -26.30 -34.79 24.16
C ARG A 51 -25.47 -35.29 22.95
N ARG A 52 -24.82 -36.44 23.19
CA ARG A 52 -23.70 -37.09 22.45
C ARG A 52 -24.16 -38.36 21.69
N SER A 53 -23.20 -39.00 20.98
CA SER A 53 -23.16 -40.41 20.48
C SER A 53 -23.49 -40.57 18.98
N ALA A 54 -22.87 -41.47 18.18
CA ALA A 54 -21.55 -42.12 18.20
C ALA A 54 -21.24 -42.74 16.81
N ARG A 55 -19.98 -43.16 16.61
CA ARG A 55 -19.43 -44.10 15.60
C ARG A 55 -20.41 -44.75 14.59
N GLN A 56 -20.07 -44.71 13.30
CA GLN A 56 -19.59 -45.91 12.56
C GLN A 56 -18.96 -45.59 11.18
N ARG A 57 -17.83 -46.26 10.93
CA ARG A 57 -17.25 -46.69 9.63
C ARG A 57 -17.26 -48.24 9.69
N PRO A 58 -17.12 -49.04 8.60
CA PRO A 58 -16.27 -48.77 7.43
C PRO A 58 -16.76 -49.32 6.05
N GLN A 59 -16.03 -49.02 4.97
CA GLN A 59 -15.21 -49.98 4.19
C GLN A 59 -14.80 -49.36 2.84
N ALA A 60 -13.77 -49.93 2.21
CA ALA A 60 -13.16 -49.43 0.98
C ALA A 60 -13.10 -50.55 -0.08
N LEU A 61 -13.22 -50.20 -1.37
CA LEU A 61 -12.92 -51.15 -2.45
C LEU A 61 -12.40 -50.47 -3.74
N ARG A 62 -11.09 -50.62 -3.92
CA ARG A 62 -10.25 -50.76 -5.14
C ARG A 62 -10.55 -50.00 -6.45
N LEU A 63 -9.45 -49.50 -7.00
CA LEU A 63 -9.24 -49.01 -8.37
C LEU A 63 -9.65 -50.03 -9.45
N ARG A 64 -9.95 -49.49 -10.65
CA ARG A 64 -9.38 -49.98 -11.92
C ARG A 64 -9.21 -48.84 -12.93
N ASN A 65 -8.02 -48.75 -13.53
CA ASN A 65 -7.73 -47.90 -14.68
C ASN A 65 -8.29 -48.55 -15.96
N PHE A 66 -8.63 -47.75 -16.98
CA PHE A 66 -8.37 -48.10 -18.39
C PHE A 66 -8.31 -46.83 -19.25
N ALA A 67 -7.55 -46.86 -20.35
CA ALA A 67 -7.18 -45.68 -21.13
C ALA A 67 -7.65 -45.73 -22.60
N ASN A 68 -7.67 -44.55 -23.23
CA ASN A 68 -7.63 -44.27 -24.68
C ASN A 68 -8.71 -44.86 -25.60
N ARG A 69 -9.36 -43.98 -26.39
CA ARG A 69 -9.22 -43.97 -27.86
C ARG A 69 -9.69 -42.65 -28.51
N VAL A 70 -9.14 -42.41 -29.71
CA VAL A 70 -9.28 -41.22 -30.55
C VAL A 70 -10.34 -41.44 -31.64
N ALA A 71 -11.14 -40.41 -31.98
CA ALA A 71 -11.76 -40.27 -33.32
C ALA A 71 -12.28 -38.83 -33.60
N GLN A 72 -11.90 -38.32 -34.78
CA GLN A 72 -12.55 -37.28 -35.61
C GLN A 72 -12.54 -37.85 -37.07
N PRO A 73 -13.11 -37.23 -38.14
CA PRO A 73 -13.72 -35.89 -38.29
C PRO A 73 -15.05 -35.87 -39.10
N SER A 74 -15.62 -34.69 -39.38
CA SER A 74 -15.79 -34.15 -40.76
C SER A 74 -16.82 -32.98 -40.92
N ARG A 75 -16.65 -32.25 -42.04
CA ARG A 75 -17.55 -31.32 -42.77
C ARG A 75 -17.51 -29.80 -42.45
N LYS A 76 -17.17 -29.04 -43.51
CA LYS A 76 -17.48 -27.61 -43.76
C LYS A 76 -18.73 -27.50 -44.65
N PRO A 77 -19.30 -26.29 -44.87
CA PRO A 77 -19.04 -25.64 -46.17
C PRO A 77 -18.78 -24.11 -46.10
N THR A 78 -18.74 -23.48 -47.28
CA THR A 78 -18.10 -22.18 -47.61
C THR A 78 -19.09 -21.00 -47.74
N ALA A 79 -18.62 -19.76 -47.56
CA ALA A 79 -19.23 -18.54 -48.12
C ALA A 79 -18.17 -17.44 -48.37
N MET A 80 -18.44 -16.48 -49.29
CA MET A 80 -17.47 -15.49 -49.80
C MET A 80 -17.71 -14.04 -49.34
N ALA A 81 -16.64 -13.26 -49.49
CA ALA A 81 -16.41 -11.82 -49.29
C ALA A 81 -17.57 -10.80 -49.46
N ALA A 82 -17.47 -9.73 -48.67
CA ALA A 82 -17.73 -8.34 -49.09
C ALA A 82 -16.86 -7.37 -48.26
N SER A 83 -16.36 -6.29 -48.88
CA SER A 83 -15.60 -5.24 -48.18
C SER A 83 -16.52 -4.09 -47.74
N ALA A 84 -16.25 -3.55 -46.56
CA ALA A 84 -16.84 -2.29 -46.09
C ALA A 84 -15.76 -1.42 -45.45
N THR A 85 -15.89 -0.11 -45.63
CA THR A 85 -14.92 0.93 -45.24
C THR A 85 -14.68 0.99 -43.73
N ALA A 86 -13.41 1.04 -43.33
CA ALA A 86 -13.03 1.21 -41.93
C ALA A 86 -13.03 2.70 -41.54
N GLU A 87 -13.95 3.09 -40.67
CA GLU A 87 -13.84 4.31 -39.89
C GLU A 87 -12.68 4.19 -38.86
N PRO A 88 -12.03 5.29 -38.46
CA PRO A 88 -10.96 5.25 -37.47
C PRO A 88 -11.52 4.78 -36.12
N SER A 89 -11.06 3.61 -35.67
CA SER A 89 -11.48 3.02 -34.40
C SER A 89 -11.15 3.94 -33.21
N PRO A 90 -12.05 4.07 -32.21
CA PRO A 90 -11.74 4.78 -30.98
C PRO A 90 -10.54 4.15 -30.23
N PRO A 91 -9.85 4.92 -29.35
CA PRO A 91 -8.73 4.42 -28.56
C PRO A 91 -9.11 3.15 -27.77
N PRO A 92 -8.15 2.26 -27.50
CA PRO A 92 -8.42 0.86 -27.16
C PRO A 92 -9.40 0.71 -26.01
N THR A 93 -10.54 0.10 -26.33
CA THR A 93 -11.63 -0.20 -25.39
C THR A 93 -11.12 -0.99 -24.20
N HIS A 94 -11.58 -0.61 -22.99
CA HIS A 94 -11.18 -1.27 -21.75
C HIS A 94 -11.40 -2.79 -21.86
N GLN A 95 -10.32 -3.58 -21.75
CA GLN A 95 -10.36 -5.06 -21.83
C GLN A 95 -11.22 -5.73 -20.73
N PHE A 96 -11.72 -4.95 -19.77
CA PHE A 96 -12.56 -5.40 -18.68
C PHE A 96 -13.60 -4.33 -18.35
N PRO A 97 -14.80 -4.72 -17.87
CA PRO A 97 -15.78 -3.75 -17.39
C PRO A 97 -15.19 -2.89 -16.28
N LEU A 98 -15.55 -1.60 -16.32
CA LEU A 98 -15.23 -0.67 -15.26
C LEU A 98 -15.91 -1.10 -13.95
N PRO A 99 -15.33 -0.78 -12.77
CA PRO A 99 -16.08 -0.82 -11.52
C PRO A 99 -17.24 0.17 -11.61
N LYS A 100 -18.44 -0.16 -11.09
CA LYS A 100 -19.64 0.69 -11.17
C LYS A 100 -19.43 2.15 -10.77
N ILE A 101 -18.59 2.40 -9.76
CA ILE A 101 -18.25 3.75 -9.29
C ILE A 101 -17.54 4.61 -10.36
N LEU A 102 -16.93 3.98 -11.38
CA LEU A 102 -16.29 4.62 -12.54
C LEU A 102 -17.18 4.64 -13.80
N GLU A 103 -18.43 4.16 -13.71
CA GLU A 103 -19.44 4.30 -14.78
C GLU A 103 -20.19 5.64 -14.68
N TYR A 104 -20.17 6.29 -13.50
CA TYR A 104 -20.73 7.62 -13.30
C TYR A 104 -19.85 8.71 -13.93
N PRO A 105 -20.43 9.87 -14.32
CA PRO A 105 -19.65 10.98 -14.86
C PRO A 105 -18.60 11.48 -13.87
N ALA A 106 -17.33 11.36 -14.24
CA ALA A 106 -16.19 11.95 -13.53
C ALA A 106 -15.60 13.11 -14.33
N SER A 107 -14.98 14.07 -13.66
CA SER A 107 -14.33 15.23 -14.31
C SER A 107 -13.16 14.86 -15.22
N THR A 108 -12.67 13.62 -15.13
CA THR A 108 -11.63 13.06 -16.01
C THR A 108 -11.94 11.58 -16.25
N PRO A 109 -11.89 11.08 -17.49
CA PRO A 109 -12.16 9.67 -17.76
C PRO A 109 -11.18 8.75 -17.01
N PRO A 110 -11.65 7.63 -16.44
CA PRO A 110 -10.83 6.73 -15.65
C PRO A 110 -9.77 6.01 -16.50
N CYS A 111 -8.50 6.22 -16.17
CA CYS A 111 -7.37 5.60 -16.86
C CYS A 111 -6.89 4.36 -16.09
N LEU A 112 -6.83 3.19 -16.73
CA LEU A 112 -6.24 1.98 -16.12
C LEU A 112 -4.70 2.11 -16.12
N ILE A 113 -4.10 2.15 -14.93
CA ILE A 113 -2.65 2.31 -14.74
C ILE A 113 -1.94 0.96 -14.70
N THR A 114 -2.48 -0.01 -13.96
CA THR A 114 -1.91 -1.36 -13.86
C THR A 114 -2.96 -2.41 -13.51
N GLN A 115 -2.67 -3.64 -13.90
CA GLN A 115 -3.46 -4.83 -13.60
C GLN A 115 -2.55 -5.94 -13.07
N GLY A 116 -2.79 -6.35 -11.83
CA GLY A 116 -2.13 -7.48 -11.20
C GLY A 116 -3.08 -8.65 -10.94
N ALA A 117 -2.55 -9.74 -10.38
CA ALA A 117 -3.38 -10.87 -9.93
C ALA A 117 -4.39 -10.45 -8.85
N GLU A 118 -4.04 -9.44 -8.06
CA GLU A 118 -4.77 -9.05 -6.84
C GLU A 118 -5.77 -7.90 -7.01
N GLY A 119 -5.73 -7.20 -8.14
CA GLY A 119 -6.54 -6.01 -8.39
C GLY A 119 -6.15 -5.25 -9.65
N ARG A 120 -6.92 -4.19 -9.93
CA ARG A 120 -6.68 -3.18 -10.97
C ARG A 120 -6.54 -1.82 -10.31
N LEU A 121 -5.61 -1.00 -10.80
CA LEU A 121 -5.41 0.37 -10.34
C LEU A 121 -5.87 1.34 -11.43
N TYR A 122 -6.85 2.19 -11.12
CA TYR A 122 -7.30 3.26 -12.00
C TYR A 122 -6.88 4.62 -11.46
N LYS A 123 -6.51 5.55 -12.33
CA LYS A 123 -6.37 6.98 -12.03
C LYS A 123 -7.66 7.68 -12.46
N THR A 124 -8.23 8.47 -11.56
CA THR A 124 -9.43 9.29 -11.82
C THR A 124 -9.43 10.51 -10.89
N THR A 125 -10.54 11.24 -10.78
CA THR A 125 -10.70 12.42 -9.94
C THR A 125 -11.68 12.14 -8.78
N TYR A 126 -11.50 12.85 -7.66
CA TYR A 126 -12.31 12.69 -6.45
C TYR A 126 -13.01 14.00 -6.08
N LEU A 127 -14.35 14.02 -6.22
CA LEU A 127 -15.28 15.15 -5.99
C LEU A 127 -15.05 16.41 -6.85
N THR A 128 -13.81 16.72 -7.23
CA THR A 128 -13.41 17.91 -7.99
C THR A 128 -12.45 17.53 -9.12
N PRO A 129 -12.38 18.30 -10.23
CA PRO A 129 -11.45 18.04 -11.33
C PRO A 129 -9.98 18.03 -10.90
N ASP A 130 -9.62 18.90 -9.96
CA ASP A 130 -8.22 19.16 -9.59
C ASP A 130 -7.69 18.22 -8.50
N THR A 131 -8.53 17.32 -7.96
CA THR A 131 -8.14 16.32 -6.96
C THR A 131 -7.96 14.95 -7.61
N PRO A 132 -6.76 14.59 -8.09
CA PRO A 132 -6.49 13.26 -8.64
C PRO A 132 -6.50 12.21 -7.52
N CYS A 133 -7.00 11.02 -7.85
CA CYS A 133 -7.05 9.88 -6.94
C CYS A 133 -6.70 8.56 -7.64
N ALA A 134 -6.30 7.59 -6.83
CA ALA A 134 -5.96 6.24 -7.21
C ALA A 134 -7.04 5.27 -6.70
N LEU A 135 -7.85 4.70 -7.60
CA LEU A 135 -8.84 3.69 -7.26
C LEU A 135 -8.26 2.28 -7.41
N LYS A 136 -8.02 1.60 -6.29
CA LYS A 136 -7.69 0.17 -6.23
C LYS A 136 -8.97 -0.65 -6.23
N TYR A 137 -9.22 -1.40 -7.29
CA TYR A 137 -10.36 -2.31 -7.41
C TYR A 137 -9.90 -3.78 -7.34
N ARG A 138 -10.55 -4.59 -6.51
CA ARG A 138 -10.30 -6.02 -6.35
C ARG A 138 -11.50 -6.80 -6.91
N PRO A 139 -11.52 -7.13 -8.23
CA PRO A 139 -12.65 -7.81 -8.85
C PRO A 139 -12.86 -9.21 -8.27
N PRO A 140 -14.12 -9.67 -8.13
CA PRO A 140 -14.43 -11.02 -7.65
C PRO A 140 -13.73 -12.11 -8.47
N LYS A 141 -13.33 -13.20 -7.80
CA LYS A 141 -12.62 -14.33 -8.43
C LYS A 141 -13.57 -15.50 -8.70
N PRO A 142 -13.89 -15.85 -9.96
CA PRO A 142 -14.88 -16.88 -10.29
C PRO A 142 -14.58 -18.28 -9.73
N TRP A 143 -13.31 -18.58 -9.43
CA TRP A 143 -12.86 -19.86 -8.88
C TRP A 143 -12.98 -19.97 -7.35
N ARG A 144 -13.39 -18.91 -6.65
CA ARG A 144 -13.62 -18.92 -5.20
C ARG A 144 -15.12 -18.95 -4.91
N HIS A 145 -15.50 -19.60 -3.82
CA HIS A 145 -16.88 -19.54 -3.33
C HIS A 145 -17.26 -18.08 -3.00
N PRO A 146 -18.40 -17.54 -3.49
CA PRO A 146 -18.70 -16.10 -3.40
C PRO A 146 -18.62 -15.52 -1.98
N ILE A 147 -19.16 -16.23 -0.97
CA ILE A 147 -19.11 -15.82 0.44
C ILE A 147 -17.66 -15.73 0.95
N LEU A 148 -16.79 -16.66 0.52
CA LEU A 148 -15.38 -16.66 0.92
C LEU A 148 -14.62 -15.51 0.25
N ASP A 149 -14.84 -15.30 -1.04
CA ASP A 149 -14.18 -14.22 -1.79
C ASP A 149 -14.58 -12.84 -1.27
N GLN A 150 -15.88 -12.62 -1.03
CA GLN A 150 -16.38 -11.39 -0.43
C GLN A 150 -15.79 -11.16 0.96
N ARG A 151 -15.71 -12.20 1.81
CA ARG A 151 -15.08 -12.10 3.15
C ARG A 151 -13.59 -11.76 3.08
N LEU A 152 -12.85 -12.37 2.15
CA LEU A 152 -11.42 -12.10 1.95
C LEU A 152 -11.17 -10.68 1.41
N THR A 153 -11.94 -10.26 0.41
CA THR A 153 -11.87 -8.91 -0.18
C THR A 153 -12.23 -7.84 0.84
N LYS A 154 -13.33 -8.03 1.59
CA LYS A 154 -13.74 -7.17 2.71
C LYS A 154 -12.65 -7.07 3.78
N HIS A 155 -12.10 -8.20 4.23
CA HIS A 155 -11.02 -8.20 5.21
C HIS A 155 -9.81 -7.38 4.73
N ARG A 156 -9.40 -7.60 3.47
CA ARG A 156 -8.21 -6.97 2.91
C ARG A 156 -8.35 -5.46 2.73
N ILE A 157 -9.46 -4.99 2.16
CA ILE A 157 -9.74 -3.55 1.97
C ILE A 157 -9.78 -2.83 3.32
N LEU A 158 -10.49 -3.39 4.29
CA LEU A 158 -10.57 -2.80 5.63
C LEU A 158 -9.23 -2.85 6.38
N SER A 159 -8.39 -3.86 6.14
CA SER A 159 -7.04 -3.91 6.74
C SER A 159 -6.14 -2.84 6.15
N GLU A 160 -6.09 -2.74 4.82
CA GLU A 160 -5.30 -1.75 4.08
C GLU A 160 -5.70 -0.32 4.48
N ALA A 161 -7.01 -0.01 4.49
CA ALA A 161 -7.54 1.30 4.88
C ALA A 161 -7.22 1.66 6.34
N ARG A 162 -7.41 0.74 7.30
CA ARG A 162 -7.09 0.99 8.72
C ARG A 162 -5.61 1.27 8.95
N ILE A 163 -4.74 0.55 8.23
CA ILE A 163 -3.29 0.74 8.37
C ILE A 163 -2.87 2.08 7.75
N LEU A 164 -3.39 2.45 6.57
CA LEU A 164 -3.14 3.76 5.97
C LEU A 164 -3.56 4.91 6.89
N VAL A 165 -4.77 4.86 7.46
CA VAL A 165 -5.26 5.88 8.41
C VAL A 165 -4.39 5.94 9.66
N LYS A 166 -3.96 4.80 10.22
CA LYS A 166 -3.05 4.78 11.37
C LYS A 166 -1.67 5.38 11.02
N CYS A 167 -1.08 4.98 9.89
CA CYS A 167 0.18 5.50 9.41
C CYS A 167 0.13 7.03 9.25
N GLN A 168 -0.91 7.54 8.58
CA GLN A 168 -1.10 8.98 8.38
C GLN A 168 -1.26 9.73 9.71
N ARG A 169 -2.10 9.23 10.62
CA ARG A 169 -2.32 9.83 11.96
C ARG A 169 -1.04 9.85 12.80
N ASP A 170 -0.23 8.80 12.71
CA ASP A 170 1.00 8.63 13.50
C ASP A 170 2.24 9.23 12.77
N GLY A 171 2.04 10.02 11.71
CA GLY A 171 3.08 10.83 11.03
C GLY A 171 3.90 10.13 9.94
N VAL A 172 3.52 8.92 9.52
CA VAL A 172 4.19 8.19 8.42
C VAL A 172 3.58 8.61 7.08
N ARG A 173 4.41 9.08 6.14
CA ARG A 173 3.93 9.53 4.83
C ARG A 173 3.46 8.36 3.97
N VAL A 174 2.14 8.25 3.85
CA VAL A 174 1.39 7.30 3.02
C VAL A 174 0.30 8.04 2.24
N PRO A 175 -0.34 7.43 1.23
CA PRO A 175 -1.52 8.00 0.59
C PRO A 175 -2.70 8.16 1.57
N ALA A 176 -3.34 9.32 1.56
CA ALA A 176 -4.60 9.52 2.27
C ALA A 176 -5.70 8.56 1.72
N VAL A 177 -6.63 8.15 2.58
CA VAL A 177 -7.82 7.38 2.17
C VAL A 177 -8.97 8.35 1.92
N TYR A 178 -9.52 8.35 0.70
CA TYR A 178 -10.63 9.23 0.31
C TYR A 178 -12.00 8.57 0.45
N ALA A 179 -12.13 7.31 0.01
CA ALA A 179 -13.38 6.55 0.10
C ALA A 179 -13.11 5.04 0.04
N ILE A 180 -14.03 4.26 0.60
CA ILE A 180 -14.00 2.79 0.57
C ILE A 180 -15.39 2.24 0.28
N ASP A 181 -15.44 1.10 -0.41
CA ASP A 181 -16.61 0.22 -0.42
C ASP A 181 -16.11 -1.22 -0.40
N GLU A 182 -16.16 -1.83 0.78
CA GLU A 182 -15.68 -3.19 0.98
C GLU A 182 -16.65 -4.25 0.44
N SER A 183 -17.86 -3.84 0.05
CA SER A 183 -18.89 -4.69 -0.56
C SER A 183 -18.74 -4.77 -2.08
N ALA A 184 -18.47 -3.64 -2.75
CA ALA A 184 -18.13 -3.56 -4.16
C ALA A 184 -16.64 -3.80 -4.45
N GLY A 185 -15.80 -3.89 -3.42
CA GLY A 185 -14.43 -4.37 -3.54
C GLY A 185 -13.42 -3.31 -3.98
N TRP A 186 -13.60 -2.04 -3.60
CA TRP A 186 -12.66 -0.97 -3.96
C TRP A 186 -12.25 -0.03 -2.80
N LEU A 187 -11.11 0.63 -3.01
CA LEU A 187 -10.46 1.58 -2.12
C LEU A 187 -9.94 2.76 -2.95
N MET A 188 -10.38 3.99 -2.67
CA MET A 188 -9.90 5.22 -3.31
C MET A 188 -8.90 5.94 -2.40
N LEU A 189 -7.74 6.25 -2.96
CA LEU A 189 -6.60 6.85 -2.28
C LEU A 189 -6.17 8.16 -2.94
N GLU A 190 -5.42 8.99 -2.21
CA GLU A 190 -4.62 10.08 -2.74
C GLU A 190 -3.76 9.62 -3.93
N TRP A 191 -3.79 10.35 -5.05
CA TRP A 191 -2.82 10.13 -6.12
C TRP A 191 -1.49 10.79 -5.75
N ILE A 192 -0.50 9.97 -5.36
CA ILE A 192 0.86 10.45 -5.11
C ILE A 192 1.49 10.91 -6.42
N GLN A 193 1.72 12.22 -6.54
CA GLN A 193 2.56 12.78 -7.59
C GLN A 193 4.00 12.37 -7.32
N GLY A 194 4.71 11.91 -8.36
CA GLY A 194 6.06 11.37 -8.23
C GLY A 194 6.30 10.13 -9.08
N THR A 195 7.45 9.50 -8.87
CA THR A 195 7.85 8.26 -9.56
C THR A 195 8.37 7.22 -8.56
N PRO A 196 8.28 5.91 -8.88
CA PRO A 196 8.75 4.87 -7.96
C PRO A 196 10.25 4.95 -7.74
N VAL A 197 10.71 4.80 -6.49
CA VAL A 197 12.14 4.85 -6.10
C VAL A 197 13.02 3.99 -7.01
N ARG A 198 12.56 2.78 -7.38
CA ARG A 198 13.24 1.87 -8.32
C ARG A 198 13.56 2.53 -9.67
N VAL A 199 12.66 3.35 -10.21
CA VAL A 199 12.85 4.01 -11.52
C VAL A 199 13.92 5.10 -11.39
N ASN A 200 13.84 5.91 -10.34
CA ASN A 200 14.75 7.03 -10.09
C ASN A 200 16.18 6.55 -9.83
N ILE A 201 16.38 5.52 -8.99
CA ILE A 201 17.70 4.91 -8.77
C ILE A 201 18.29 4.36 -10.07
N ASN A 202 17.50 3.66 -10.89
CA ASN A 202 17.99 3.12 -12.16
C ASN A 202 18.30 4.21 -13.20
N LYS A 203 17.51 5.28 -13.25
CA LYS A 203 17.77 6.45 -14.09
C LYS A 203 19.07 7.15 -13.68
N TRP A 204 19.26 7.40 -12.39
CA TRP A 204 20.45 8.04 -11.83
C TRP A 204 21.73 7.22 -12.03
N LEU A 205 21.65 5.89 -11.83
CA LEU A 205 22.78 4.99 -12.06
C LEU A 205 23.13 4.88 -13.55
N GLY A 206 22.16 4.98 -14.47
CA GLY A 206 22.39 4.88 -15.92
C GLY A 206 23.30 3.71 -16.29
N SER A 207 24.37 3.98 -17.04
CA SER A 207 25.47 3.05 -17.35
C SER A 207 26.65 3.10 -16.37
N ARG A 208 26.66 4.00 -15.38
CA ARG A 208 27.77 4.22 -14.45
C ARG A 208 28.03 2.99 -13.57
N THR A 209 29.30 2.66 -13.39
CA THR A 209 29.79 1.55 -12.54
C THR A 209 30.70 2.02 -11.42
N GLU A 210 31.31 3.21 -11.57
CA GLU A 210 32.31 3.75 -10.66
C GLU A 210 31.76 4.88 -9.78
N GLY A 211 32.42 5.13 -8.64
CA GLY A 211 32.05 6.18 -7.69
C GLY A 211 30.65 6.05 -7.09
N ILE A 212 29.98 4.90 -7.20
CA ILE A 212 28.64 4.68 -6.62
C ILE A 212 28.71 4.65 -5.09
N ALA A 213 29.76 4.03 -4.54
CA ALA A 213 30.01 3.93 -3.11
C ALA A 213 30.19 5.28 -2.40
N ASP A 214 30.47 6.36 -3.14
CA ASP A 214 30.67 7.72 -2.62
C ASP A 214 29.62 8.73 -3.10
N ASP A 215 28.57 8.25 -3.76
CA ASP A 215 27.48 9.08 -4.26
C ASP A 215 26.66 9.67 -3.11
N ALA A 216 26.90 10.95 -2.81
CA ALA A 216 26.23 11.65 -1.71
C ALA A 216 24.70 11.70 -1.88
N ARG A 217 24.18 11.72 -3.12
CA ARG A 217 22.73 11.76 -3.40
C ARG A 217 22.09 10.40 -3.18
N LEU A 218 22.72 9.31 -3.62
CA LEU A 218 22.25 7.96 -3.33
C LEU A 218 22.36 7.62 -1.84
N LYS A 219 23.46 8.00 -1.17
CA LYS A 219 23.59 7.84 0.30
C LYS A 219 22.48 8.55 1.03
N ASP A 220 22.17 9.80 0.65
CA ASP A 220 21.07 10.56 1.22
C ASP A 220 19.70 9.90 0.99
N LEU A 221 19.44 9.41 -0.23
CA LEU A 221 18.23 8.65 -0.53
C LEU A 221 18.12 7.37 0.32
N MET A 222 19.22 6.63 0.50
CA MET A 222 19.23 5.43 1.36
C MET A 222 18.88 5.78 2.80
N ARG A 223 19.42 6.87 3.35
CA ARG A 223 19.08 7.35 4.70
C ARG A 223 17.62 7.80 4.82
N ARG A 224 17.07 8.50 3.82
CA ARG A 224 15.63 8.86 3.75
C ARG A 224 14.73 7.62 3.73
N ILE A 225 15.06 6.60 2.95
CA ILE A 225 14.34 5.31 2.93
C ILE A 225 14.43 4.63 4.31
N GLY A 226 15.61 4.53 4.90
CA GLY A 226 15.81 3.93 6.22
C GLY A 226 15.00 4.64 7.32
N THR A 227 14.89 5.97 7.22
CA THR A 227 14.08 6.80 8.13
C THR A 227 12.57 6.59 7.93
N ALA A 228 12.10 6.47 6.69
CA ALA A 228 10.69 6.20 6.39
C ALA A 228 10.27 4.80 6.91
N VAL A 229 11.07 3.77 6.64
CA VAL A 229 10.84 2.40 7.14
C VAL A 229 10.96 2.35 8.67
N GLY A 230 11.93 3.04 9.25
CA GLY A 230 12.10 3.17 10.70
C GLY A 230 10.91 3.83 11.38
N SER A 231 10.30 4.83 10.75
CA SER A 231 9.09 5.51 11.23
C SER A 231 7.86 4.60 11.19
N MET A 232 7.68 3.82 10.12
CA MET A 232 6.64 2.79 10.03
C MET A 232 6.81 1.68 11.10
N HIS A 233 8.02 1.18 11.29
CA HIS A 233 8.29 0.14 12.30
C HIS A 233 8.14 0.67 13.73
N LYS A 234 8.50 1.93 13.98
CA LYS A 234 8.33 2.63 15.28
C LYS A 234 6.87 2.65 15.75
N ILE A 235 5.91 2.83 14.83
CA ILE A 235 4.47 2.81 15.16
C ILE A 235 3.89 1.39 15.24
N GLY A 236 4.72 0.35 15.09
CA GLY A 236 4.28 -1.05 15.13
C GLY A 236 3.47 -1.47 13.90
N ILE A 237 3.84 -0.96 12.72
CA ILE A 237 3.39 -1.46 11.42
C ILE A 237 4.56 -2.14 10.71
N VAL A 238 4.29 -3.25 10.03
CA VAL A 238 5.19 -3.94 9.10
C VAL A 238 4.48 -4.01 7.75
N HIS A 239 5.21 -3.83 6.64
CA HIS A 239 4.63 -3.75 5.30
C HIS A 239 4.32 -5.13 4.71
N GLY A 240 5.19 -6.11 4.94
CA GLY A 240 5.02 -7.49 4.47
C GLY A 240 5.34 -7.72 2.99
N ASP A 241 5.64 -6.66 2.23
CA ASP A 241 6.11 -6.69 0.83
C ASP A 241 6.96 -5.43 0.54
N LEU A 242 7.93 -5.15 1.41
CA LEU A 242 8.70 -3.91 1.35
C LEU A 242 9.71 -3.94 0.20
N THR A 243 9.44 -3.22 -0.90
CA THR A 243 10.31 -3.15 -2.09
C THR A 243 10.51 -1.72 -2.58
N THR A 244 11.56 -1.48 -3.39
CA THR A 244 11.81 -0.19 -4.05
C THR A 244 10.75 0.22 -5.08
N SER A 245 9.81 -0.67 -5.44
CA SER A 245 8.64 -0.33 -6.27
C SER A 245 7.43 0.10 -5.43
N ASN A 246 7.38 -0.29 -4.15
CA ASN A 246 6.33 0.08 -3.19
C ASN A 246 6.69 1.36 -2.41
N MET A 247 7.60 2.17 -2.96
CA MET A 247 8.01 3.48 -2.46
C MET A 247 8.00 4.48 -3.61
N MET A 248 7.38 5.64 -3.39
CA MET A 248 7.34 6.75 -4.34
C MET A 248 8.22 7.90 -3.83
N LEU A 249 8.98 8.53 -4.73
CA LEU A 249 9.58 9.84 -4.49
C LEU A 249 8.58 10.90 -4.92
N SER A 250 8.00 11.61 -3.95
CA SER A 250 7.11 12.75 -4.22
C SER A 250 7.91 14.05 -4.22
N PRO A 251 7.81 14.90 -5.26
CA PRO A 251 8.57 16.14 -5.33
C PRO A 251 8.18 17.07 -4.17
N PRO A 252 9.13 17.86 -3.62
CA PRO A 252 8.85 18.74 -2.51
C PRO A 252 7.80 19.80 -2.89
N SER A 253 6.89 20.09 -1.95
CA SER A 253 5.79 21.02 -2.21
C SER A 253 6.30 22.44 -2.44
N GLY A 254 6.01 23.01 -3.61
CA GLY A 254 6.35 24.40 -3.96
C GLY A 254 7.64 24.61 -4.75
N SER A 255 8.42 23.57 -5.05
CA SER A 255 9.60 23.72 -5.91
C SER A 255 9.22 23.79 -7.39
N SER A 256 9.29 24.99 -7.98
CA SER A 256 9.05 25.22 -9.41
C SER A 256 10.26 24.92 -10.31
N GLU A 257 11.42 24.63 -9.72
CA GLU A 257 12.67 24.40 -10.45
C GLU A 257 12.93 22.91 -10.76
N GLN A 258 13.98 22.63 -11.53
CA GLN A 258 14.42 21.27 -11.83
C GLN A 258 14.97 20.57 -10.57
N VAL A 259 14.05 19.94 -9.83
CA VAL A 259 14.38 19.06 -8.72
C VAL A 259 15.16 17.84 -9.23
N ASP A 260 16.29 17.56 -8.59
CA ASP A 260 17.13 16.37 -8.80
C ASP A 260 16.26 15.09 -8.75
N ASP A 261 16.49 14.13 -9.66
CA ASP A 261 15.74 12.87 -9.75
C ASP A 261 15.70 12.07 -8.43
N LEU A 262 16.65 12.29 -7.52
CA LEU A 262 16.69 11.62 -6.21
C LEU A 262 16.13 12.46 -5.05
N CYS A 263 15.71 13.71 -5.28
CA CYS A 263 15.18 14.61 -4.26
C CYS A 263 13.64 14.46 -4.11
N GLY A 264 13.14 14.69 -2.89
CA GLY A 264 11.72 14.53 -2.55
C GLY A 264 11.47 13.64 -1.33
N ASP A 265 10.21 13.59 -0.92
CA ASP A 265 9.75 12.82 0.23
C ASP A 265 9.44 11.36 -0.17
N ILE A 266 9.82 10.43 0.70
CA ILE A 266 9.52 9.01 0.53
C ILE A 266 8.10 8.73 1.01
N VAL A 267 7.23 8.37 0.07
CA VAL A 267 5.86 7.91 0.37
C VAL A 267 5.82 6.39 0.26
N ILE A 268 5.46 5.70 1.34
CA ILE A 268 5.26 4.25 1.34
C ILE A 268 3.87 3.96 0.76
N ILE A 269 3.80 3.07 -0.23
CA ILE A 269 2.55 2.70 -0.92
C ILE A 269 2.30 1.19 -0.85
N ASP A 270 1.06 0.78 -1.08
CA ASP A 270 0.62 -0.63 -1.13
C ASP A 270 0.78 -1.46 0.16
N LEU A 271 0.22 -0.93 1.26
CA LEU A 271 0.06 -1.62 2.54
C LEU A 271 -1.01 -2.75 2.51
N GLY A 272 -1.23 -3.37 1.35
CA GLY A 272 -2.25 -4.41 1.12
C GLY A 272 -1.93 -5.77 1.75
N LEU A 273 -0.71 -5.98 2.24
CA LEU A 273 -0.26 -7.12 3.05
C LEU A 273 0.25 -6.71 4.44
N ALA A 274 0.16 -5.42 4.77
CA ALA A 274 0.69 -4.89 6.01
C ALA A 274 -0.03 -5.42 7.25
N SER A 275 0.70 -5.48 8.37
CA SER A 275 0.20 -5.97 9.65
C SER A 275 0.55 -5.01 10.78
N GLY A 276 -0.25 -5.06 11.85
CA GLY A 276 0.07 -4.41 13.14
C GLY A 276 1.08 -5.24 13.94
N ALA A 277 2.29 -5.41 13.40
CA ALA A 277 3.32 -6.25 14.00
C ALA A 277 4.02 -5.57 15.19
N VAL A 278 3.90 -6.19 16.36
CA VAL A 278 4.67 -5.81 17.57
C VAL A 278 6.00 -6.56 17.64
N HIS A 279 6.17 -7.63 16.86
CA HIS A 279 7.33 -8.52 16.93
C HIS A 279 8.54 -8.01 16.14
N GLU A 280 9.71 -8.06 16.79
CA GLU A 280 11.00 -7.69 16.20
C GLU A 280 11.40 -8.58 15.01
N GLU A 281 10.94 -9.83 15.00
CA GLU A 281 11.20 -10.78 13.92
C GLU A 281 10.45 -10.42 12.63
N GLU A 282 9.20 -9.96 12.69
CA GLU A 282 8.46 -9.51 11.51
C GLU A 282 9.10 -8.26 10.90
N ARG A 283 9.52 -7.30 11.75
CA ARG A 283 10.29 -6.12 11.31
C ARG A 283 11.63 -6.50 10.66
N ALA A 284 12.30 -7.52 11.18
CA ALA A 284 13.56 -8.02 10.62
C ALA A 284 13.35 -8.76 9.28
N VAL A 285 12.23 -9.46 9.12
CA VAL A 285 11.82 -10.07 7.84
C VAL A 285 11.51 -8.98 6.81
N ASP A 286 10.83 -7.90 7.17
CA ASP A 286 10.51 -6.79 6.25
C ASP A 286 11.80 -6.10 5.73
N LEU A 287 12.77 -5.85 6.61
CA LEU A 287 14.09 -5.35 6.23
C LEU A 287 14.86 -6.33 5.33
N TYR A 288 14.75 -7.64 5.60
CA TYR A 288 15.37 -8.67 4.77
C TYR A 288 14.72 -8.78 3.38
N VAL A 289 13.39 -8.62 3.28
CA VAL A 289 12.70 -8.54 1.98
C VAL A 289 13.19 -7.33 1.20
N LEU A 290 13.31 -6.16 1.84
CA LEU A 290 13.84 -4.95 1.21
C LEU A 290 15.30 -5.13 0.76
N GLU A 291 16.16 -5.72 1.59
CA GLU A 291 17.55 -6.06 1.25
C GLU A 291 17.63 -6.93 -0.01
N ARG A 292 16.85 -8.03 -0.06
CA ARG A 292 16.84 -8.94 -1.21
C ARG A 292 16.24 -8.32 -2.46
N ALA A 293 15.18 -7.50 -2.31
CA ALA A 293 14.59 -6.76 -3.42
C ALA A 293 15.57 -5.70 -3.97
N PHE A 294 16.31 -5.03 -3.09
CA PHE A 294 17.30 -4.02 -3.47
C PHE A 294 18.48 -4.66 -4.22
N GLY A 295 19.12 -5.70 -3.68
CA GLY A 295 20.21 -6.42 -4.36
C GLY A 295 19.79 -7.01 -5.72
N SER A 296 18.51 -7.43 -5.85
CA SER A 296 17.98 -7.93 -7.13
C SER A 296 17.66 -6.83 -8.15
N THR A 297 17.32 -5.61 -7.73
CA THR A 297 16.89 -4.53 -8.63
C THR A 297 17.98 -3.49 -8.90
N HIS A 298 18.93 -3.35 -7.99
CA HIS A 298 20.00 -2.35 -8.00
C HIS A 298 21.35 -2.95 -7.54
N PRO A 299 21.84 -4.06 -8.14
CA PRO A 299 23.05 -4.76 -7.65
C PRO A 299 24.30 -3.87 -7.58
N ARG A 300 24.44 -2.89 -8.49
CA ARG A 300 25.53 -1.91 -8.48
C ARG A 300 25.55 -0.98 -7.26
N ALA A 301 24.40 -0.77 -6.62
CA ALA A 301 24.25 0.12 -5.46
C ALA A 301 24.13 -0.64 -4.14
N GLU A 302 24.21 -1.99 -4.14
CA GLU A 302 24.03 -2.83 -2.95
C GLU A 302 25.00 -2.45 -1.81
N CYS A 303 26.19 -1.95 -2.14
CA CYS A 303 27.16 -1.40 -1.19
C CYS A 303 26.61 -0.24 -0.33
N LEU A 304 25.60 0.50 -0.81
CA LEU A 304 24.98 1.62 -0.09
C LEU A 304 23.89 1.17 0.90
N PHE A 305 23.50 -0.10 0.91
CA PHE A 305 22.43 -0.59 1.80
C PHE A 305 22.77 -0.45 3.29
N GLY A 306 24.06 -0.35 3.65
CA GLY A 306 24.50 -0.04 5.01
C GLY A 306 23.98 1.31 5.52
N GLU A 307 23.98 2.36 4.69
CA GLU A 307 23.50 3.71 5.03
C GLU A 307 22.00 3.70 5.40
N LEU A 308 21.21 2.85 4.75
CA LEU A 308 19.80 2.64 5.05
C LEU A 308 19.62 1.98 6.44
N LEU A 309 20.41 0.94 6.74
CA LEU A 309 20.35 0.24 8.01
C LEU A 309 20.84 1.11 9.18
N ASP A 310 21.83 1.98 8.97
CA ASP A 310 22.32 2.89 10.00
C ASP A 310 21.37 4.07 10.25
N ALA A 311 20.71 4.61 9.21
CA ALA A 311 19.60 5.55 9.42
C ALA A 311 18.44 4.88 10.20
N TYR A 312 18.07 3.65 9.82
CA TYR A 312 17.05 2.87 10.51
C TYR A 312 17.40 2.63 11.99
N ARG A 313 18.68 2.35 12.31
CA ARG A 313 19.19 2.14 13.68
C ARG A 313 18.85 3.30 14.62
N GLY A 314 18.86 4.53 14.13
CA GLY A 314 18.57 5.75 14.90
C GLY A 314 17.09 6.04 15.14
N CYS A 315 16.16 5.35 14.46
CA CYS A 315 14.76 5.78 14.41
C CYS A 315 13.95 5.51 15.70
N PHE A 316 14.25 4.43 16.44
CA PHE A 316 13.53 4.06 17.66
C PHE A 316 14.32 3.08 18.55
N LYS A 317 14.00 3.05 19.86
CA LYS A 317 14.75 2.30 20.89
C LYS A 317 14.98 0.80 20.58
N GLN A 318 14.06 0.15 19.88
CA GLN A 318 14.13 -1.28 19.54
C GLN A 318 14.82 -1.55 18.20
N ALA A 319 15.15 -0.53 17.40
CA ALA A 319 15.77 -0.71 16.09
C ALA A 319 17.09 -1.51 16.12
N PRO A 320 18.01 -1.31 17.11
CA PRO A 320 19.20 -2.16 17.23
C PRO A 320 18.90 -3.64 17.46
N THR A 321 17.84 -3.97 18.22
CA THR A 321 17.40 -5.36 18.44
C THR A 321 16.85 -5.98 17.16
N VAL A 322 16.07 -5.21 16.38
CA VAL A 322 15.60 -5.63 15.06
C VAL A 322 16.78 -5.88 14.10
N LEU A 323 17.81 -5.02 14.11
CA LEU A 323 19.01 -5.22 13.30
C LEU A 323 19.83 -6.45 13.74
N LYS A 324 19.90 -6.75 15.04
CA LYS A 324 20.48 -8.02 15.51
C LYS A 324 19.67 -9.22 15.00
N LYS A 325 18.34 -9.12 15.04
CA LYS A 325 17.42 -10.16 14.54
C LYS A 325 17.47 -10.32 13.02
N LEU A 326 17.81 -9.26 12.27
CA LEU A 326 18.05 -9.31 10.83
C LEU A 326 19.22 -10.26 10.49
N GLU A 327 20.28 -10.33 11.31
CA GLU A 327 21.35 -11.31 11.10
C GLU A 327 20.85 -12.76 11.28
N ASP A 328 20.01 -13.03 12.28
CA ASP A 328 19.37 -14.35 12.44
C ASP A 328 18.48 -14.70 11.24
N VAL A 329 17.79 -13.72 10.65
CA VAL A 329 16.97 -13.89 9.44
C VAL A 329 17.87 -14.16 8.23
N ARG A 330 18.94 -13.39 8.02
CA ARG A 330 19.93 -13.58 6.95
C ARG A 330 20.54 -14.98 6.99
N MET A 331 20.95 -15.45 8.17
CA MET A 331 21.55 -16.80 8.34
C MET A 331 20.56 -17.93 8.03
N ARG A 332 19.26 -17.73 8.32
CA ARG A 332 18.20 -18.68 7.93
C ARG A 332 17.87 -18.61 6.44
N GLY A 333 17.84 -17.40 5.86
CA GLY A 333 17.56 -17.15 4.45
C GLY A 333 18.57 -17.79 3.50
N ARG A 334 19.87 -17.75 3.85
CA ARG A 334 20.96 -18.37 3.07
C ARG A 334 20.77 -19.88 2.83
N LYS A 335 20.09 -20.60 3.74
CA LYS A 335 19.83 -22.06 3.59
C LYS A 335 18.78 -22.41 2.54
N ARG A 336 18.08 -21.44 1.93
CA ARG A 336 17.13 -21.67 0.83
C ARG A 336 17.69 -21.39 -0.57
N SER A 337 18.99 -21.12 -0.70
CA SER A 337 19.70 -21.19 -1.99
C SER A 337 20.02 -22.64 -2.36
N MET A 338 19.01 -23.51 -2.41
CA MET A 338 19.15 -24.76 -3.16
C MET A 338 18.95 -24.43 -4.63
N LEU A 339 20.00 -24.64 -5.42
CA LEU A 339 19.91 -24.80 -6.87
C LEU A 339 18.86 -25.88 -7.16
N GLY A 340 17.88 -25.54 -8.00
CA GLY A 340 16.86 -26.43 -8.55
C GLY A 340 16.74 -26.17 -10.03
#